data_AF-A0A2E2B9G3-F1
#
_entry.id   AF-A0A2E2B9G3-F1
#
_cell.length_a   1.000
_cell.length_b   1.000
_cell.length_c   1.000
_cell.angle_alpha   90.00
_cell.angle_beta   90.00
_cell.angle_gamma   90.00
#
_symmetry.space_group_name_H-M   'P 1'
#
loop_
_entity.id
_entity.type
_entity.pdbx_description
1 polymer ?
#
loop_
_entity_poly.entity_id
_entity_poly.type
_entity_poly.pdbx_seq_one_letter_code
_entity_poly.pdbx_strand_id
1 'polypeptide(L)'
;MARLLAPTLQKLIDANATTAKDLGEMAGVSSSTIYRWINGESEPDFDSIRLILHHLPDPNAQLAILTAFIAGTPWTVTQNAGDLDVNHDGRVGPEDALDAAIQCVSVASDSLQQIRTACRNGKVSQSDASHVAQLLADVINQCSITQQVVMTIAQPERRKAK
;
A
#
# COMPACT_ATOMS: atom_id res chain seq x y z
N MET A 1 -20.70 -5.93 1.92
CA MET A 1 -20.03 -4.61 1.84
C MET A 1 -18.97 -4.57 0.72
N ALA A 2 -19.03 -5.44 -0.30
CA ALA A 2 -18.02 -5.47 -1.38
C ALA A 2 -18.63 -5.49 -2.80
N ARG A 3 -19.57 -4.57 -3.08
CA ARG A 3 -20.34 -4.58 -4.35
C ARG A 3 -19.45 -4.45 -5.61
N LEU A 4 -18.26 -3.89 -5.46
CA LEU A 4 -17.30 -3.71 -6.56
C LEU A 4 -16.28 -4.85 -6.69
N LEU A 5 -16.16 -5.72 -5.69
CA LEU A 5 -15.13 -6.78 -5.69
C LEU A 5 -15.46 -7.89 -6.70
N ALA A 6 -16.70 -8.39 -6.66
CA ALA A 6 -17.21 -9.39 -7.60
C ALA A 6 -16.93 -9.03 -9.08
N PRO A 7 -17.35 -7.86 -9.59
CA PRO A 7 -17.06 -7.48 -10.97
C PRO A 7 -15.57 -7.21 -11.23
N THR A 8 -14.78 -6.88 -10.20
CA THR A 8 -13.32 -6.69 -10.35
C THR A 8 -12.62 -8.03 -10.53
N LEU A 9 -12.94 -9.03 -9.71
CA LEU A 9 -12.40 -10.39 -9.84
C LEU A 9 -12.77 -10.99 -11.20
N GLN A 10 -14.02 -10.82 -11.65
CA GLN A 10 -14.45 -11.29 -12.97
C GLN A 10 -13.64 -10.64 -14.09
N LYS A 11 -13.45 -9.31 -14.06
CA LYS A 11 -12.65 -8.59 -15.06
C LYS A 11 -11.21 -9.08 -15.14
N LEU A 12 -10.59 -9.37 -13.99
CA LEU A 12 -9.20 -9.88 -13.96
C LEU A 12 -9.09 -11.28 -14.58
N ILE A 13 -10.09 -12.13 -14.36
CA ILE A 13 -10.17 -13.45 -14.99
C ILE A 13 -10.42 -13.32 -16.49
N ASP A 14 -11.37 -12.47 -16.91
CA ASP A 14 -11.68 -12.25 -18.32
C ASP A 14 -10.49 -11.68 -19.11
N ALA A 15 -9.66 -10.87 -18.45
CA ALA A 15 -8.43 -10.31 -19.01
C ALA A 15 -7.24 -11.29 -19.00
N ASN A 16 -7.40 -12.53 -18.51
CA ASN A 16 -6.33 -13.50 -18.29
C ASN A 16 -5.19 -12.98 -17.39
N ALA A 17 -5.46 -12.01 -16.50
CA ALA A 17 -4.46 -11.53 -15.54
C ALA A 17 -4.23 -12.55 -14.40
N THR A 18 -5.24 -13.37 -14.11
CA THR A 18 -5.21 -14.47 -13.14
C THR A 18 -6.34 -15.45 -13.46
N THR A 19 -6.35 -16.64 -12.86
CA THR A 19 -7.49 -17.56 -12.92
C THR A 19 -8.19 -17.71 -11.56
N ALA A 20 -9.43 -18.22 -11.55
CA ALA A 20 -10.13 -18.57 -10.31
C ALA A 20 -9.39 -19.67 -9.52
N LYS A 21 -8.64 -20.53 -10.22
CA LYS A 21 -7.80 -21.55 -9.60
C LYS A 21 -6.64 -20.89 -8.86
N ASP A 22 -5.90 -19.99 -9.52
CA ASP A 22 -4.77 -19.30 -8.91
C ASP A 22 -5.20 -18.46 -7.71
N LEU A 23 -6.32 -17.72 -7.84
CA LEU A 23 -6.90 -16.96 -6.73
C LEU A 23 -7.28 -17.85 -5.55
N GLY A 24 -7.83 -19.05 -5.81
CA GLY A 24 -8.14 -20.03 -4.78
C GLY A 24 -6.87 -20.54 -4.09
N GLU A 25 -5.85 -20.90 -4.85
CA GLU A 25 -4.55 -21.34 -4.31
C GLU A 25 -3.89 -20.24 -3.46
N MET A 26 -3.94 -18.98 -3.89
CA MET A 26 -3.39 -17.84 -3.14
C MET A 26 -4.14 -17.60 -1.83
N ALA A 27 -5.47 -17.62 -1.85
CA ALA A 27 -6.30 -17.40 -0.67
C ALA A 27 -6.41 -18.63 0.25
N GLY A 28 -5.95 -19.81 -0.17
CA GLY A 28 -6.14 -21.06 0.57
C GLY A 28 -7.59 -21.56 0.55
N VAL A 29 -8.34 -21.27 -0.52
CA VAL A 29 -9.74 -21.67 -0.71
C VAL A 29 -9.95 -22.40 -2.05
N SER A 30 -11.09 -23.07 -2.20
CA SER A 30 -11.41 -23.73 -3.47
C SER A 30 -11.75 -22.71 -4.58
N SER A 31 -11.51 -23.07 -5.84
CA SER A 31 -11.97 -22.26 -7.00
C SER A 31 -13.48 -22.03 -6.99
N SER A 32 -14.26 -22.99 -6.48
CA SER A 32 -15.71 -22.85 -6.29
C SER A 32 -16.05 -21.72 -5.32
N THR A 33 -15.25 -21.53 -4.27
CA THR A 33 -15.40 -20.39 -3.34
C THR A 33 -15.17 -19.06 -4.05
N ILE A 34 -14.19 -18.98 -4.95
CA ILE A 34 -13.94 -17.79 -5.77
C ILE A 34 -15.15 -17.47 -6.66
N TYR A 35 -15.74 -18.46 -7.32
CA TYR A 35 -16.95 -18.25 -8.13
C TYR A 35 -18.14 -17.80 -7.30
N ARG A 36 -18.28 -18.27 -6.05
CA ARG A 36 -19.31 -17.76 -5.14
C ARG A 36 -19.09 -16.28 -4.79
N TRP A 37 -17.84 -15.83 -4.64
CA TRP A 37 -17.54 -14.39 -4.48
C TRP A 37 -17.92 -13.58 -5.71
N ILE A 38 -17.58 -14.08 -6.89
CA ILE A 38 -17.89 -13.44 -8.17
C ILE A 38 -19.40 -13.34 -8.41
N ASN A 39 -20.16 -14.37 -8.04
CA ASN A 39 -21.62 -14.38 -8.17
C ASN A 39 -22.32 -13.59 -7.05
N GLY A 40 -21.58 -13.11 -6.04
CA GLY A 40 -22.16 -12.44 -4.87
C GLY A 40 -22.88 -13.37 -3.90
N GLU A 41 -22.65 -14.67 -3.98
CA GLU A 41 -23.23 -15.71 -3.10
C GLU A 41 -22.48 -15.85 -1.76
N SER A 42 -21.28 -15.27 -1.66
CA SER A 42 -20.52 -15.09 -0.41
C SER A 42 -19.58 -13.91 -0.54
N GLU A 43 -19.09 -13.38 0.59
CA GLU A 43 -18.04 -12.35 0.60
C GLU A 43 -16.72 -12.97 1.10
N PRO A 44 -15.56 -12.58 0.54
CA PRO A 44 -14.27 -12.95 1.09
C PRO A 44 -14.02 -12.23 2.41
N ASP A 45 -13.32 -12.90 3.33
CA ASP A 45 -12.81 -12.26 4.53
C ASP A 45 -11.52 -11.47 4.25
N PHE A 46 -11.11 -10.70 5.26
CA PHE A 46 -9.90 -9.88 5.17
C PHE A 46 -8.64 -10.69 4.88
N ASP A 47 -8.49 -11.86 5.53
CA ASP A 47 -7.29 -12.68 5.36
C ASP A 47 -7.18 -13.28 3.97
N SER A 48 -8.28 -13.71 3.37
CA SER A 48 -8.33 -14.18 1.98
C SER A 48 -7.85 -13.11 1.01
N ILE A 49 -8.34 -11.87 1.18
CA ILE A 49 -7.92 -10.74 0.34
C ILE A 49 -6.47 -10.38 0.59
N ARG A 50 -6.03 -10.34 1.85
CA ARG A 50 -4.62 -10.08 2.20
C ARG A 50 -3.69 -11.09 1.55
N LEU A 51 -4.05 -12.38 1.54
CA LEU A 51 -3.26 -13.44 0.93
C LEU A 51 -3.22 -13.32 -0.60
N ILE A 52 -4.36 -13.03 -1.25
CA ILE A 52 -4.39 -12.75 -2.69
C ILE A 52 -3.48 -11.59 -3.04
N LEU A 53 -3.62 -10.46 -2.34
CA LEU A 53 -2.80 -9.27 -2.60
C LEU A 53 -1.30 -9.53 -2.40
N HIS A 54 -0.94 -10.38 -1.44
CA HIS A 54 0.45 -10.75 -1.18
C HIS A 54 1.07 -11.62 -2.28
N HIS A 55 0.28 -12.50 -2.91
CA HIS A 55 0.77 -13.49 -3.86
C HIS A 55 0.49 -13.15 -5.34
N LEU A 56 -0.39 -12.20 -5.61
CA LEU A 56 -0.72 -11.77 -6.97
C LEU A 56 0.44 -10.96 -7.56
N PRO A 57 1.02 -11.36 -8.71
CA PRO A 57 2.24 -10.72 -9.21
C PRO A 57 2.00 -9.34 -9.86
N ASP A 58 0.80 -9.08 -10.39
CA ASP A 58 0.48 -7.82 -11.06
C ASP A 58 0.07 -6.73 -10.06
N PRO A 59 0.85 -5.65 -9.88
CA PRO A 59 0.54 -4.57 -8.96
C PRO A 59 -0.75 -3.82 -9.32
N ASN A 60 -1.11 -3.74 -10.60
CA ASN A 60 -2.35 -3.09 -11.02
C ASN A 60 -3.57 -3.91 -10.61
N ALA A 61 -3.47 -5.24 -10.75
CA ALA A 61 -4.50 -6.15 -10.29
C ALA A 61 -4.63 -6.13 -8.76
N GLN A 62 -3.52 -6.05 -8.02
CA GLN A 62 -3.54 -5.85 -6.56
C GLN A 62 -4.29 -4.58 -6.19
N LEU A 63 -3.93 -3.44 -6.79
CA LEU A 63 -4.57 -2.16 -6.52
C LEU A 63 -6.06 -2.18 -6.86
N ALA A 64 -6.45 -2.82 -7.97
CA ALA A 64 -7.85 -2.95 -8.37
C ALA A 64 -8.66 -3.75 -7.33
N ILE A 65 -8.15 -4.91 -6.90
CA ILE A 65 -8.80 -5.74 -5.86
C ILE A 65 -8.92 -4.97 -4.55
N LEU A 66 -7.82 -4.35 -4.11
CA LEU A 66 -7.78 -3.61 -2.86
C LEU A 66 -8.73 -2.41 -2.87
N THR A 67 -8.73 -1.63 -3.96
CA THR A 67 -9.67 -0.51 -4.16
C THR A 67 -11.12 -1.00 -4.11
N ALA A 68 -11.42 -2.10 -4.78
CA ALA A 68 -12.77 -2.67 -4.82
C ALA A 68 -13.22 -3.23 -3.45
N PHE A 69 -12.29 -3.78 -2.67
CA PHE A 69 -12.54 -4.35 -1.35
C PHE A 69 -12.83 -3.27 -0.30
N ILE A 70 -12.08 -2.16 -0.31
CA ILE A 70 -12.28 -1.06 0.64
C ILE A 70 -13.40 -0.10 0.22
N ALA A 71 -13.91 -0.20 -1.02
CA ALA A 71 -14.91 0.73 -1.53
C ALA A 71 -16.18 0.75 -0.68
N GLY A 72 -16.53 1.94 -0.17
CA GLY A 72 -17.67 2.12 0.74
C GLY A 72 -17.38 1.82 2.21
N THR A 73 -16.11 1.56 2.55
CA THR A 73 -15.61 1.50 3.93
C THR A 73 -14.88 2.82 4.28
N PRO A 74 -14.71 3.15 5.58
CA PRO A 74 -13.87 4.28 5.98
C PRO A 74 -12.37 3.99 5.83
N TRP A 75 -11.97 2.82 5.33
CA TRP A 75 -10.57 2.45 5.21
C TRP A 75 -9.92 3.21 4.06
N THR A 76 -8.76 3.78 4.35
CA THR A 76 -7.87 4.37 3.35
C THR A 76 -6.73 3.39 3.08
N VAL A 77 -6.37 3.26 1.82
CA VAL A 77 -5.21 2.48 1.39
C VAL A 77 -4.16 3.43 0.90
N THR A 78 -2.98 3.32 1.46
CA THR A 78 -1.79 4.03 1.00
C THR A 78 -0.85 2.99 0.39
N GLN A 79 -0.73 3.01 -0.93
CA GLN A 79 0.24 2.17 -1.63
C GLN A 79 1.55 2.94 -1.68
N ASN A 80 2.45 2.65 -0.74
CA ASN A 80 3.80 3.21 -0.79
C ASN A 80 4.63 2.30 -1.68
N ALA A 81 4.62 2.56 -2.98
CA ALA A 81 5.58 2.00 -3.93
C ALA A 81 6.93 2.75 -3.81
N GLY A 82 7.39 2.94 -2.57
CA GLY A 82 8.69 3.55 -2.31
C GLY A 82 9.78 2.54 -2.63
N ASP A 83 10.83 2.99 -3.32
CA ASP A 83 12.08 2.26 -3.33
C ASP A 83 12.60 2.18 -1.89
N LEU A 84 12.74 0.96 -1.38
CA LEU A 84 13.22 0.73 -0.01
C LEU A 84 14.75 0.74 0.05
N ASP A 85 15.41 0.67 -1.11
CA ASP A 85 16.85 0.91 -1.29
C ASP A 85 17.05 2.43 -1.41
N VAL A 86 17.09 3.09 -0.25
CA VAL A 86 17.11 4.54 -0.14
C VAL A 86 18.48 5.10 -0.55
N ASN A 87 19.55 4.33 -0.35
CA ASN A 87 20.90 4.74 -0.71
C ASN A 87 21.34 4.26 -2.10
N HIS A 88 20.51 3.47 -2.78
CA HIS A 88 20.70 2.93 -4.12
C HIS A 88 21.92 1.99 -4.25
N ASP A 89 22.24 1.20 -3.22
CA ASP A 89 23.34 0.24 -3.22
C ASP A 89 22.98 -1.13 -3.82
N GLY A 90 21.71 -1.31 -4.19
CA GLY A 90 21.13 -2.53 -4.75
C GLY A 90 20.65 -3.53 -3.70
N ARG A 91 20.61 -3.15 -2.41
CA ARG A 91 20.14 -3.98 -1.30
C ARG A 91 19.31 -3.12 -0.34
N VAL A 92 18.51 -3.79 0.50
CA VAL A 92 17.79 -3.12 1.59
C VAL A 92 18.42 -3.61 2.90
N GLY A 93 19.12 -2.73 3.60
CA GLY A 93 19.90 -3.06 4.78
C GLY A 93 19.84 -2.00 5.89
N PRO A 94 20.59 -2.19 6.99
CA PRO A 94 20.61 -1.26 8.12
C PRO A 94 20.97 0.19 7.73
N GLU A 95 21.80 0.36 6.71
CA GLU A 95 22.17 1.69 6.19
C GLU A 95 20.95 2.39 5.55
N ASP A 96 20.11 1.69 4.78
CA ASP A 96 18.85 2.25 4.27
C ASP A 96 17.90 2.69 5.38
N ALA A 97 17.84 1.96 6.49
CA ALA A 97 17.01 2.36 7.61
C ALA A 97 17.52 3.67 8.24
N LEU A 98 18.83 3.82 8.33
CA LEU A 98 19.46 5.03 8.85
C LEU A 98 19.25 6.20 7.89
N ASP A 99 19.51 6.00 6.59
CA ASP A 99 19.35 7.02 5.55
C ASP A 99 17.88 7.45 5.40
N ALA A 100 16.93 6.50 5.44
CA ALA A 100 15.50 6.79 5.48
C ALA A 100 15.13 7.64 6.71
N ALA A 101 15.66 7.29 7.89
CA ALA A 101 15.38 8.05 9.11
C ALA A 101 15.96 9.48 9.05
N ILE A 102 17.18 9.64 8.52
CA ILE A 102 17.81 10.95 8.31
C ILE A 102 16.98 11.78 7.34
N GLN A 103 16.62 11.20 6.20
CA GLN A 103 15.79 11.85 5.18
C GLN A 103 14.43 12.26 5.74
N CYS A 104 13.79 11.38 6.52
CA CYS A 104 12.53 11.66 7.18
C CYS A 104 12.61 12.87 8.10
N VAL A 105 13.66 12.97 8.94
CA VAL A 105 13.86 14.11 9.84
C VAL A 105 14.16 15.39 9.04
N SER A 106 14.94 15.30 7.95
CA SER A 106 15.23 16.43 7.08
C SER A 106 13.96 16.98 6.44
N VAL A 107 13.15 16.11 5.81
CA VAL A 107 11.87 16.50 5.19
C VAL A 107 10.92 17.08 6.22
N ALA A 108 10.85 16.49 7.43
CA ALA A 108 10.03 17.05 8.50
C ALA A 108 10.48 18.45 8.93
N SER A 109 11.80 18.67 9.08
CA SER A 109 12.36 19.98 9.40
C SER A 109 12.02 21.01 8.32
N ASP A 110 12.25 20.68 7.04
CA ASP A 110 11.99 21.59 5.92
C ASP A 110 10.50 21.90 5.78
N SER A 111 9.64 20.89 5.90
CA SER A 111 8.18 21.06 5.93
C SER A 111 7.74 22.00 7.05
N LEU A 112 8.27 21.84 8.27
CA LEU A 112 7.94 22.72 9.40
C LEU A 112 8.39 24.17 9.15
N GLN A 113 9.56 24.39 8.54
CA GLN A 113 10.03 25.73 8.18
C GLN A 113 9.13 26.39 7.12
N GLN A 114 8.70 25.62 6.13
CA GLN A 114 7.78 26.09 5.09
C GLN A 114 6.39 26.39 5.66
N ILE A 115 5.84 25.51 6.51
CA ILE A 115 4.57 25.74 7.21
C ILE A 115 4.64 27.01 8.05
N ARG A 116 5.73 27.21 8.81
CA ARG A 116 5.95 28.43 9.60
C ARG A 116 5.94 29.68 8.71
N THR A 117 6.52 29.60 7.52
CA THR A 117 6.58 30.70 6.56
C THR A 117 5.19 31.02 5.99
N ALA A 118 4.44 29.99 5.58
CA ALA A 118 3.07 30.13 5.08
C ALA A 118 2.12 30.72 6.13
N CYS A 119 2.29 30.36 7.40
CA CYS A 119 1.43 30.81 8.50
C CYS A 119 1.86 32.15 9.13
N ARG A 120 3.00 32.75 8.72
CA ARG A 120 3.65 33.87 9.43
C ARG A 120 2.78 35.12 9.54
N ASN A 121 1.90 35.36 8.57
CA ASN A 121 1.07 36.57 8.50
C ASN A 121 -0.30 36.42 9.19
N GLY A 122 -0.56 35.28 9.86
CA GLY A 122 -1.80 35.03 10.60
C GLY A 122 -3.06 34.87 9.74
N LYS A 123 -2.93 34.97 8.41
CA LYS A 123 -3.98 34.69 7.43
C LYS A 123 -3.50 33.56 6.53
N VAL A 124 -4.11 32.39 6.66
CA VAL A 124 -3.84 31.22 5.81
C VAL A 124 -4.83 31.29 4.65
N SER A 125 -4.33 31.48 3.44
CA SER A 125 -5.16 31.40 2.24
C SER A 125 -5.55 29.95 1.94
N GLN A 126 -6.51 29.73 1.03
CA GLN A 126 -6.86 28.37 0.60
C GLN A 126 -5.66 27.66 -0.05
N SER A 127 -4.84 28.39 -0.83
CA SER A 127 -3.61 27.84 -1.41
C SER A 127 -2.58 27.47 -0.33
N ASP A 128 -2.44 28.27 0.73
CA ASP A 128 -1.55 27.95 1.84
C ASP A 128 -2.03 26.68 2.57
N ALA A 129 -3.33 26.54 2.80
CA ALA A 129 -3.90 25.37 3.44
C ALA A 129 -3.65 24.09 2.62
N SER A 130 -3.83 24.13 1.30
CA SER A 130 -3.51 23.00 0.41
C SER A 130 -2.00 22.69 0.41
N HIS A 131 -1.14 23.70 0.39
CA HIS A 131 0.31 23.52 0.45
C HIS A 131 0.75 22.89 1.77
N VAL A 132 0.24 23.39 2.91
CA VAL A 132 0.50 22.83 4.24
C VAL A 132 0.02 21.37 4.31
N ALA A 133 -1.16 21.06 3.78
CA ALA A 133 -1.66 19.69 3.74
C ALA A 133 -0.73 18.76 2.94
N GLN A 134 -0.18 19.23 1.81
CA GLN A 134 0.79 18.47 1.02
C GLN A 134 2.08 18.24 1.81
N LEU A 135 2.65 19.27 2.44
CA LEU A 135 3.87 19.14 3.26
C LEU A 135 3.70 18.13 4.40
N LEU A 136 2.52 18.10 5.03
CA LEU A 136 2.20 17.11 6.05
C LEU A 136 2.08 15.69 5.47
N ALA A 137 1.47 15.55 4.30
CA ALA A 137 1.39 14.27 3.60
C ALA A 137 2.78 13.74 3.24
N ASP A 138 3.70 14.62 2.80
CA ASP A 138 5.08 14.25 2.48
C ASP A 138 5.83 13.71 3.71
N VAL A 139 5.64 14.34 4.88
CA VAL A 139 6.22 13.86 6.15
C VAL A 139 5.66 12.50 6.54
N ILE A 140 4.34 12.31 6.43
CA ILE A 140 3.70 11.01 6.71
C ILE A 140 4.26 9.93 5.79
N ASN A 141 4.45 10.24 4.50
CA ASN A 141 5.03 9.32 3.54
C ASN A 141 6.45 8.91 3.93
N GLN A 142 7.31 9.86 4.28
CA GLN A 142 8.70 9.57 4.71
C GLN A 142 8.79 8.74 5.99
N CYS A 143 7.92 9.02 6.97
CA CYS A 143 7.79 8.18 8.17
C CYS A 143 7.41 6.74 7.79
N SER A 144 6.50 6.58 6.82
CA SER A 144 6.05 5.27 6.38
C SER A 144 7.13 4.50 5.62
N ILE A 145 7.90 5.14 4.75
CA ILE A 145 9.07 4.54 4.09
C ILE A 145 10.06 4.04 5.15
N THR A 146 10.43 4.91 6.10
CA THR A 146 11.35 4.55 7.19
C THR A 146 10.86 3.32 7.96
N GLN A 147 9.57 3.28 8.32
CA GLN A 147 8.96 2.13 8.99
C GLN A 147 9.04 0.86 8.13
N GLN A 148 8.77 0.96 6.83
CA GLN A 148 8.81 -0.18 5.91
C GLN A 148 10.21 -0.75 5.74
N VAL A 149 11.23 0.12 5.64
CA VAL A 149 12.64 -0.30 5.58
C VAL A 149 13.01 -1.07 6.86
N VAL A 150 12.71 -0.51 8.03
CA VAL A 150 12.97 -1.17 9.34
C VAL A 150 12.24 -2.51 9.46
N MET A 151 10.98 -2.57 9.05
CA MET A 151 10.20 -3.81 9.07
C MET A 151 10.77 -4.86 8.12
N THR A 152 11.22 -4.44 6.93
CA THR A 152 11.84 -5.33 5.94
C THR A 152 13.12 -5.95 6.48
N ILE A 153 13.97 -5.16 7.14
CA ILE A 153 15.21 -5.64 7.76
C ILE A 153 14.92 -6.56 8.96
N ALA A 154 13.88 -6.26 9.74
CA ALA A 154 13.50 -7.04 10.92
C ALA A 154 12.86 -8.39 10.58
N GLN A 155 12.35 -8.58 9.36
CA GLN A 155 11.84 -9.88 8.94
C GLN A 155 13.02 -10.87 8.84
N PRO A 156 13.04 -11.94 9.65
CA PRO A 156 14.11 -12.93 9.55
C PRO A 156 14.09 -13.48 8.13
N GLU A 157 15.24 -13.47 7.45
CA GLU A 157 15.39 -14.11 6.14
C GLU A 157 14.73 -15.48 6.24
N ARG A 158 13.62 -15.68 5.52
CA ARG A 158 12.98 -16.98 5.41
C ARG A 158 14.05 -17.90 4.84
N ARG A 159 14.73 -18.64 5.74
CA ARG A 159 15.79 -19.57 5.42
C ARG A 159 15.33 -20.36 4.21
N LYS A 160 15.97 -20.14 3.06
CA LYS A 160 15.77 -20.95 1.87
C LYS A 160 16.01 -22.39 2.33
N ALA A 161 14.92 -23.14 2.49
CA ALA A 161 14.98 -24.56 2.77
C ALA A 161 15.77 -25.19 1.62
N LYS A 162 16.92 -25.78 1.95
CA LYS A 162 17.72 -26.57 1.03
C LYS A 162 16.99 -27.87 0.70
#